data_AF-A0A7C0V737-F1
#
_entry.id   AF-A0A7C0V737-F1
#
_cell.length_a   1.000
_cell.length_b   1.000
_cell.length_c   1.000
_cell.angle_alpha   90.00
_cell.angle_beta   90.00
_cell.angle_gamma   90.00
#
_symmetry.space_group_name_H-M   'P 1'
#
loop_
_entity.id
_entity.type
_entity.pdbx_description
1 polymer ?
#
loop_
_entity_poly.entity_id
_entity_poly.type
_entity_poly.pdbx_seq_one_letter_code
_entity_poly.pdbx_strand_id
1 'polypeptide(L)'
;MQVSAGMTMLAMVLDTLSGRSPLYRLQSFFEDKDTELLLGEALEPASFADHNVSRVLDSLYDAGTGRIFSQTAQNAIGAFALDTCLRALRHHLTWHLLAQNPLTR
;
A
#
# COMPACT_ATOMS: atom_id res chain seq x y z
N MET A 1 -22.28 9.31 -9.19
CA MET A 1 -21.06 9.89 -8.60
C MET A 1 -19.94 8.89 -8.79
N GLN A 2 -18.81 9.30 -9.34
CA GLN A 2 -17.71 8.37 -9.66
C GLN A 2 -16.58 8.63 -8.66
N VAL A 3 -16.41 7.71 -7.71
CA VAL A 3 -15.32 7.77 -6.72
C VAL A 3 -13.99 7.60 -7.43
N SER A 4 -12.95 8.28 -6.95
CA SER A 4 -11.62 8.10 -7.52
C SER A 4 -11.12 6.66 -7.32
N ALA A 5 -10.38 6.13 -8.30
CA ALA A 5 -9.81 4.79 -8.20
C ALA A 5 -8.91 4.63 -6.96
N GLY A 6 -8.19 5.70 -6.58
CA GLY A 6 -7.34 5.71 -5.38
C GLY A 6 -8.13 5.61 -4.08
N MET A 7 -9.27 6.32 -3.96
CA MET A 7 -10.13 6.22 -2.77
C MET A 7 -10.76 4.85 -2.64
N THR A 8 -11.25 4.27 -3.74
CA THR A 8 -11.76 2.90 -3.73
C THR A 8 -10.67 1.89 -3.37
N MET A 9 -9.44 2.07 -3.87
CA MET A 9 -8.29 1.25 -3.44
C MET A 9 -8.03 1.37 -1.94
N LEU A 10 -7.94 2.59 -1.42
CA LEU A 10 -7.73 2.84 0.02
C LEU A 10 -8.83 2.20 0.86
N ALA A 11 -10.09 2.36 0.44
CA ALA A 11 -11.24 1.74 1.09
C ALA A 11 -11.14 0.21 1.15
N MET A 12 -10.72 -0.44 0.06
CA MET A 12 -10.48 -1.89 0.03
C MET A 12 -9.33 -2.32 0.95
N VAL A 13 -8.26 -1.53 1.04
CA VAL A 13 -7.14 -1.78 1.98
C VAL A 13 -7.62 -1.69 3.43
N LEU A 14 -8.39 -0.66 3.78
CA LEU A 14 -8.95 -0.49 5.13
C LEU A 14 -9.89 -1.64 5.51
N ASP A 15 -10.75 -2.09 4.59
CA ASP A 15 -11.61 -3.26 4.80
C ASP A 15 -10.78 -4.54 5.02
N THR A 16 -9.71 -4.74 4.24
CA THR A 16 -8.76 -5.87 4.42
C THR A 16 -8.12 -5.85 5.80
N LEU A 17 -7.61 -4.69 6.23
CA LEU A 17 -6.93 -4.53 7.52
C LEU A 17 -7.90 -4.69 8.71
N SER A 18 -9.20 -4.61 8.46
CA SER A 18 -10.24 -4.86 9.46
C SER A 18 -10.52 -6.36 9.68
N GLY A 19 -9.79 -7.25 9.01
CA GLY A 19 -9.92 -8.71 9.16
C GLY A 19 -11.09 -9.34 8.38
N ARG A 20 -11.69 -8.59 7.45
CA ARG A 20 -12.74 -9.09 6.54
C ARG A 20 -12.13 -9.51 5.20
N SER A 21 -12.88 -10.30 4.43
CA SER A 21 -12.53 -10.56 3.04
C SER A 21 -12.75 -9.29 2.21
N PRO A 22 -11.69 -8.69 1.63
CA PRO A 22 -11.85 -7.51 0.80
C PRO A 22 -12.80 -7.79 -0.37
N LEU A 23 -13.51 -6.74 -0.81
CA LEU A 23 -14.47 -6.72 -1.94
C LEU A 23 -15.89 -7.16 -1.61
N TYR A 24 -16.18 -7.74 -0.44
CA TYR A 24 -17.54 -8.20 -0.14
C TYR A 24 -18.32 -7.21 0.73
N ARG A 25 -19.38 -6.63 0.15
CA ARG A 25 -20.27 -5.65 0.80
C ARG A 25 -19.50 -4.43 1.32
N LEU A 26 -18.62 -3.88 0.47
CA LEU A 26 -17.83 -2.70 0.79
C LEU A 26 -18.72 -1.52 1.17
N GLN A 27 -19.86 -1.35 0.48
CA GLN A 27 -20.92 -0.42 0.86
C GLN A 27 -21.36 -0.60 2.33
N SER A 28 -21.72 -1.83 2.74
CA SER A 28 -22.15 -2.09 4.13
C SER A 28 -21.02 -1.95 5.14
N PHE A 29 -19.76 -2.08 4.73
CA PHE A 29 -18.64 -1.80 5.61
C PHE A 29 -18.54 -0.31 5.97
N PHE A 30 -18.90 0.59 5.05
CA PHE A 30 -18.84 2.03 5.24
C PHE A 30 -20.14 2.68 5.74
N GLU A 31 -21.24 1.93 5.87
CA GLU A 31 -22.53 2.44 6.40
C GLU A 31 -22.40 3.09 7.77
N ASP A 32 -21.64 2.48 8.68
CA ASP A 32 -21.45 2.96 10.07
C ASP A 32 -20.06 3.57 10.30
N LYS A 33 -19.35 4.00 9.24
CA LYS A 33 -18.00 4.55 9.35
C LYS A 33 -17.92 5.98 8.86
N ASP A 34 -17.10 6.75 9.55
CA ASP A 34 -16.76 8.10 9.14
C ASP A 34 -15.79 8.06 7.94
N THR A 35 -16.34 8.23 6.73
CA THR A 35 -15.57 8.23 5.49
C THR A 35 -14.69 9.47 5.36
N GLU A 36 -15.09 10.60 5.94
CA GLU A 36 -14.29 11.83 5.92
C GLU A 36 -13.01 11.64 6.74
N LEU A 37 -13.11 11.07 7.93
CA LEU A 37 -11.95 10.76 8.76
C LEU A 37 -11.03 9.70 8.14
N LEU A 38 -11.62 8.65 7.55
CA LEU A 38 -10.87 7.50 7.05
C LEU A 38 -10.25 7.70 5.66
N LEU A 39 -10.95 8.41 4.77
CA LEU A 39 -10.60 8.56 3.36
C LEU A 39 -10.23 10.00 2.99
N GLY A 40 -10.45 10.96 3.90
CA GLY A 40 -10.19 12.38 3.67
C GLY A 40 -11.28 13.10 2.88
N GLU A 41 -12.38 12.41 2.53
CA GLU A 41 -13.54 12.98 1.83
C GLU A 41 -14.82 12.33 2.35
N ALA A 42 -15.87 13.14 2.56
CA ALA A 42 -17.20 12.67 2.89
C ALA A 42 -17.81 11.95 1.69
N LEU A 43 -17.78 10.61 1.71
CA LEU A 43 -18.31 9.76 0.66
C LEU A 43 -19.53 8.99 1.15
N GLU A 44 -20.61 9.04 0.37
CA GLU A 44 -21.80 8.24 0.61
C GLU A 44 -21.49 6.73 0.48
N PRO A 45 -22.01 5.85 1.34
CA PRO A 45 -21.78 4.41 1.25
C PRO A 45 -22.16 3.82 -0.12
N ALA A 46 -23.22 4.35 -0.75
CA ALA A 46 -23.66 3.96 -2.10
C ALA A 46 -22.58 4.17 -3.18
N SER A 47 -21.58 4.99 -2.91
CA SER A 47 -20.44 5.21 -3.79
C SER A 47 -19.55 3.96 -3.89
N PHE A 48 -19.57 3.09 -2.88
CA PHE A 48 -18.87 1.80 -2.82
C PHE A 48 -19.73 0.61 -3.27
N ALA A 49 -20.81 0.86 -4.01
CA ALA A 49 -21.61 -0.20 -4.62
C ALA A 49 -20.77 -1.03 -5.61
N ASP A 50 -21.10 -2.33 -5.73
CA ASP A 50 -20.33 -3.30 -6.51
C ASP A 50 -20.03 -2.85 -7.94
N HIS A 51 -20.97 -2.20 -8.64
CA HIS A 51 -20.76 -1.72 -10.01
C HIS A 51 -19.72 -0.59 -10.10
N ASN A 52 -19.56 0.24 -9.07
CA ASN A 52 -18.50 1.24 -9.02
C ASN A 52 -17.16 0.60 -8.73
N VAL A 53 -17.13 -0.33 -7.76
CA VAL A 53 -15.92 -1.05 -7.37
C VAL A 53 -15.40 -1.89 -8.55
N SER A 54 -16.27 -2.61 -9.27
CA SER A 54 -15.89 -3.38 -10.46
C SER A 54 -15.22 -2.51 -11.52
N ARG A 55 -15.77 -1.33 -11.84
CA ARG A 55 -15.14 -0.43 -12.83
C ARG A 55 -13.76 0.08 -12.38
N VAL A 56 -13.58 0.28 -11.08
CA VAL A 56 -12.27 0.64 -10.54
C VAL A 56 -11.32 -0.55 -10.66
N LEU A 57 -11.77 -1.77 -10.37
CA LEU A 57 -10.95 -2.97 -10.54
C LEU A 57 -10.51 -3.16 -12.00
N ASP A 58 -11.41 -2.92 -12.96
CA ASP A 58 -11.07 -2.94 -14.39
C ASP A 58 -9.97 -1.90 -14.69
N SER A 59 -10.11 -0.68 -14.17
CA SER A 59 -9.12 0.39 -14.35
C SER A 59 -7.76 0.06 -13.71
N LEU A 60 -7.78 -0.59 -12.54
CA LEU A 60 -6.56 -1.05 -11.84
C LEU A 60 -5.87 -2.18 -12.61
N TYR A 61 -6.65 -3.07 -13.22
CA TYR A 61 -6.15 -4.13 -14.07
C TYR A 61 -5.47 -3.56 -15.32
N ASP A 62 -6.13 -2.63 -16.02
CA ASP A 62 -5.60 -1.98 -17.22
C ASP A 62 -4.30 -1.20 -16.95
N ALA A 63 -4.22 -0.51 -15.80
CA ALA A 63 -3.00 0.18 -15.37
C ALA A 63 -1.85 -0.81 -15.03
N GLY A 64 -2.20 -2.01 -14.55
CA GLY A 64 -1.28 -3.06 -14.16
C GLY A 64 -0.90 -2.97 -12.69
N THR A 65 -1.43 -3.89 -11.89
CA THR A 65 -1.27 -3.92 -10.42
C THR A 65 0.19 -3.94 -9.96
N GLY A 66 1.08 -4.65 -10.66
CA GLY A 66 2.51 -4.70 -10.35
C GLY A 66 3.21 -3.33 -10.46
N ARG A 67 2.81 -2.51 -11.44
CA ARG A 67 3.33 -1.14 -11.59
C ARG A 67 2.84 -0.24 -10.46
N ILE A 68 1.55 -0.33 -10.14
CA ILE A 68 0.94 0.43 -9.05
C ILE A 68 1.63 0.09 -7.73
N PHE A 69 1.77 -1.20 -7.41
CA PHE A 69 2.46 -1.64 -6.19
C PHE A 69 3.90 -1.14 -6.13
N SER A 70 4.67 -1.31 -7.21
CA SER A 70 6.09 -0.90 -7.25
C SER A 70 6.25 0.61 -7.05
N GLN A 71 5.40 1.41 -7.70
CA GLN A 71 5.43 2.87 -7.55
C GLN A 71 5.04 3.29 -6.13
N THR A 72 4.00 2.68 -5.55
CA THR A 72 3.59 2.94 -4.16
C THR A 72 4.70 2.59 -3.18
N ALA A 73 5.37 1.46 -3.34
CA ALA A 73 6.50 1.06 -2.51
C ALA A 73 7.67 2.06 -2.63
N GLN A 74 8.00 2.48 -3.85
CA GLN A 74 9.06 3.47 -4.09
C GLN A 74 8.73 4.84 -3.48
N ASN A 75 7.47 5.27 -3.57
CA ASN A 75 6.99 6.49 -2.92
C ASN A 75 7.09 6.37 -1.39
N ALA A 76 6.72 5.23 -0.82
CA ALA A 76 6.81 5.00 0.62
C ALA A 76 8.25 5.02 1.13
N ILE A 77 9.20 4.45 0.37
CA ILE A 77 10.63 4.52 0.70
C ILE A 77 11.09 5.98 0.81
N GLY A 78 10.69 6.83 -0.13
CA GLY A 78 11.01 8.26 -0.10
C GLY A 78 10.30 9.00 1.04
N ALA A 79 9.01 8.77 1.23
CA ALA A 79 8.19 9.46 2.22
C ALA A 79 8.58 9.13 3.67
N PHE A 80 8.94 7.87 3.95
CA PHE A 80 9.33 7.41 5.28
C PHE A 80 10.84 7.28 5.48
N ALA A 81 11.65 7.74 4.50
CA ALA A 81 13.10 7.64 4.51
C ALA A 81 13.62 6.23 4.88
N LEU A 82 13.00 5.19 4.30
CA LEU A 82 13.33 3.81 4.62
C LEU A 82 14.69 3.43 4.03
N ASP A 83 15.57 2.87 4.87
CA ASP A 83 16.82 2.30 4.38
C ASP A 83 16.53 0.98 3.66
N THR A 84 16.60 1.02 2.33
CA THR A 84 16.45 -0.15 1.46
C THR A 84 17.79 -0.85 1.21
N CYS A 85 18.88 -0.29 1.72
CA CYS A 85 20.18 -0.89 1.59
C CYS A 85 20.27 -2.10 2.52
N LEU A 86 20.61 -3.26 1.96
CA LEU A 86 20.98 -4.50 2.65
C LEU A 86 22.31 -4.34 3.45
N ARG A 87 22.60 -3.16 3.99
CA ARG A 87 23.87 -2.78 4.62
C ARG A 87 24.02 -3.36 6.03
N ALA A 88 22.91 -3.75 6.67
CA ALA A 88 22.93 -4.49 7.93
C ALA A 88 23.69 -5.83 7.84
N LEU A 89 23.70 -6.48 6.67
CA LEU A 89 24.49 -7.71 6.43
C LEU A 89 25.95 -7.44 6.01
N ARG A 90 26.32 -6.18 5.72
CA ARG A 90 27.68 -5.84 5.30
C ARG A 90 28.66 -5.65 6.45
N HIS A 91 28.18 -5.43 7.67
CA HIS A 91 29.04 -5.43 8.86
C HIS A 91 29.70 -6.80 9.09
N HIS A 92 29.12 -7.91 8.61
CA HIS A 92 29.71 -9.25 8.74
C HIS A 92 30.83 -9.53 7.70
N LEU A 93 30.83 -8.84 6.55
CA LEU A 93 31.84 -8.99 5.50
C LEU A 93 33.03 -8.02 5.67
N THR A 94 32.85 -6.91 6.38
CA THR A 94 33.95 -5.98 6.68
C THR A 94 34.95 -6.52 7.70
N TRP A 95 34.52 -7.41 8.62
CA TRP A 95 35.44 -8.04 9.58
C TRP A 95 36.42 -9.01 8.91
N HIS A 96 35.99 -9.73 7.87
CA HIS A 96 36.87 -10.65 7.15
C HIS A 96 37.94 -9.95 6.30
N LEU A 97 37.67 -8.73 5.82
CA LEU A 97 38.66 -7.94 5.07
C LEU A 97 39.68 -7.24 5.98
N LEU A 98 39.29 -6.85 7.20
CA LEU A 98 40.21 -6.27 8.19
C LEU A 98 41.09 -7.32 8.88
N ALA A 99 40.60 -8.54 9.09
CA ALA A 99 41.35 -9.64 9.72
C ALA A 99 42.46 -10.24 8.81
N GLN A 100 42.49 -9.90 7.52
CA GLN A 100 43.49 -10.36 6.55
C GLN A 100 44.59 -9.33 6.29
N ASN A 101 44.61 -8.20 6.99
CA ASN A 101 45.66 -7.18 6.84
C ASN A 101 46.90 -7.55 7.67
N PRO A 102 48.06 -7.85 7.06
CA PRO A 102 49.28 -8.21 7.79
C PRO A 102 49.97 -7.03 8.49
N LEU A 103 49.45 -5.80 8.39
CA LEU A 103 50.05 -4.60 8.99
C LEU A 103 49.53 -4.26 10.40
N THR A 104 48.72 -5.11 11.01
CA THR A 104 48.25 -4.97 12.41
C THR A 104 48.68 -6.13 13.32
N ARG A 105 49.87 -6.69 13.09
CA ARG A 105 50.57 -7.53 14.07
C ARG A 105 51.75 -6.79 14.66
#